data_AF-A0A924RNE9-F1
#
_entry.id   AF-A0A924RNE9-F1
#
_cell.length_a   1.000
_cell.length_b   1.000
_cell.length_c   1.000
_cell.angle_alpha   90.00
_cell.angle_beta   90.00
_cell.angle_gamma   90.00
#
_symmetry.space_group_name_H-M   'P 1'
#
loop_
_entity.id
_entity.type
_entity.pdbx_description
1 polymer ?
#
loop_
_entity_poly.entity_id
_entity_poly.type
_entity_poly.pdbx_seq_one_letter_code
_entity_poly.pdbx_strand_id
1 'polypeptide(L)' 'MSAPPLFWVHSARAPEIPVLATIPHSGTWIPLEFQTHFAPKFLKTLPNTDWHLNKLRTYAGD' A
#
# COMPACT_ATOMS: atom_id res chain seq x y z
N MET A 1 0.89 13.31 -13.56
CA MET A 1 0.03 12.52 -12.65
C MET A 1 0.07 13.17 -11.28
N SER A 2 -1.06 13.36 -10.62
CA SER A 2 -1.11 13.83 -9.23
C SER A 2 -0.67 12.73 -8.26
N ALA A 3 -0.18 13.12 -7.08
CA ALA A 3 0.11 12.17 -6.02
C ALA A 3 -1.16 11.43 -5.56
N PRO A 4 -1.08 10.13 -5.22
CA PRO A 4 -2.18 9.42 -4.58
C PRO A 4 -2.39 9.90 -3.12
N PRO A 5 -3.51 9.56 -2.48
CA PRO A 5 -3.67 9.70 -1.04
C PRO A 5 -2.56 8.97 -0.28
N LEU A 6 -2.19 9.48 0.90
CA LEU A 6 -1.17 8.86 1.76
C LEU A 6 -1.58 7.47 2.26
N PHE A 7 -2.88 7.26 2.47
CA PHE A 7 -3.45 5.98 2.87
C PHE A 7 -4.90 5.88 2.40
N TRP A 8 -5.40 4.65 2.39
CA TRP A 8 -6.81 4.34 2.17
C TRP A 8 -7.38 3.73 3.44
N VAL A 9 -8.57 4.17 3.83
CA VAL A 9 -9.35 3.56 4.91
C VAL A 9 -10.41 2.69 4.28
N HIS A 10 -10.52 1.46 4.77
CA HIS A 10 -11.55 0.52 4.37
C HIS A 10 -12.34 0.12 5.61
N SER A 11 -13.63 0.47 5.62
CA SER A 11 -14.55 0.04 6.66
C SER A 11 -14.94 -1.43 6.46
N ALA A 12 -15.18 -2.14 7.57
CA ALA A 12 -15.73 -3.49 7.54
C ALA A 12 -17.11 -3.50 6.86
N ARG A 13 -17.43 -4.61 6.17
CA ARG A 13 -18.76 -4.84 5.58
C ARG A 13 -19.60 -5.79 6.42
N ALA A 14 -18.94 -6.68 7.15
CA ALA A 14 -19.51 -7.58 8.15
C ALA A 14 -19.65 -6.88 9.53
N PRO A 15 -20.36 -7.49 10.50
CA PRO A 15 -20.47 -6.96 11.86
C PRO A 15 -19.10 -6.64 12.46
N GLU A 16 -19.02 -5.47 13.10
CA GLU A 16 -17.78 -4.90 13.59
C GLU A 16 -17.18 -5.76 14.72
N ILE A 17 -16.15 -6.53 14.40
CA ILE A 17 -15.24 -7.12 15.38
C ILE A 17 -14.17 -6.09 15.74
N PRO A 18 -13.62 -6.06 16.98
CA PRO A 18 -12.66 -5.05 17.42
C PRO A 18 -11.24 -5.32 16.85
N VAL A 19 -11.14 -5.46 15.53
CA VAL A 19 -9.91 -5.72 14.81
C VAL A 19 -9.54 -4.50 13.99
N LEU A 20 -8.35 -3.97 14.25
CA LEU A 20 -7.71 -2.97 13.42
C LEU A 20 -6.51 -3.61 12.72
N ALA A 21 -6.53 -3.66 11.39
CA ALA A 21 -5.44 -4.16 10.58
C ALA A 21 -4.80 -3.02 9.77
N THR A 22 -3.48 -3.07 9.60
CA THR A 22 -2.73 -2.10 8.79
C THR A 22 -1.80 -2.83 7.82
N ILE A 23 -1.61 -2.26 6.62
CA ILE A 23 -0.71 -2.81 5.59
C ILE A 23 0.24 -1.69 5.12
N PRO A 24 1.24 -1.33 5.95
CA PRO A 24 2.02 -0.11 5.76
C PRO A 24 2.97 -0.14 4.55
N HIS A 25 3.42 -1.32 4.11
CA HIS A 25 4.43 -1.45 3.05
C HIS A 25 3.86 -1.81 1.67
N SER A 26 2.56 -1.60 1.44
CA SER A 26 1.90 -1.93 0.16
C SER A 26 1.86 -0.79 -0.86
N GLY A 27 2.31 0.41 -0.48
CA GLY A 27 2.37 1.57 -1.37
C GLY A 27 3.49 1.45 -2.41
N THR A 28 3.21 1.84 -3.66
CA THR A 28 4.16 1.74 -4.78
C THR A 28 4.51 3.09 -5.41
N TRP A 29 3.92 4.18 -4.92
CA TRP A 29 4.18 5.51 -5.45
C TRP A 29 5.37 6.16 -4.73
N ILE A 30 6.37 6.60 -5.49
CA ILE A 30 7.56 7.29 -4.99
C ILE A 30 7.52 8.75 -5.48
N PRO A 31 7.53 9.75 -4.58
CA PRO A 31 7.61 11.15 -4.97
C PRO A 31 8.82 11.44 -5.86
N LEU A 32 8.67 12.34 -6.84
CA LEU A 32 9.67 12.57 -7.88
C LEU A 32 11.01 13.01 -7.30
N GLU A 33 10.97 13.86 -6.27
CA GLU A 33 12.12 14.35 -5.53
C GLU A 33 12.98 13.21 -4.95
N PHE A 34 12.36 12.09 -4.58
CA PHE A 34 13.08 10.95 -4.02
C PHE A 34 13.58 9.95 -5.06
N GLN A 35 13.05 9.97 -6.28
CA GLN A 35 13.42 8.96 -7.30
C GLN A 35 14.91 9.00 -7.66
N THR A 36 15.53 10.18 -7.57
CA THR A 36 16.97 10.37 -7.86
C THR A 36 17.89 9.65 -6.87
N HIS A 37 17.40 9.25 -5.69
CA HIS A 37 18.16 8.50 -4.69
C HIS A 37 18.15 6.99 -4.94
N PHE A 38 17.40 6.50 -5.93
CA PHE A 38 17.29 5.08 -6.23
C PHE A 38 18.19 4.69 -7.40
N ALA A 39 18.78 3.49 -7.32
CA ALA A 39 19.31 2.85 -8.52
C ALA A 39 18.15 2.62 -9.51
N PRO A 40 18.31 2.86 -10.83
CA PRO A 40 17.21 2.79 -11.80
C PRO A 40 16.43 1.47 -11.78
N LYS A 41 17.09 0.35 -11.48
CA LYS A 41 16.46 -0.97 -11.35
C LYS A 41 15.43 -1.03 -10.20
N PHE A 42 15.69 -0.32 -9.09
CA PHE A 42 14.84 -0.39 -7.90
C PHE A 42 13.57 0.45 -8.03
N LEU A 43 13.57 1.52 -8.85
CA LEU A 43 12.34 2.24 -9.19
C LEU A 43 11.32 1.38 -9.93
N LYS A 44 11.79 0.36 -10.66
CA LYS A 44 10.94 -0.56 -11.42
C LYS A 44 10.45 -1.74 -10.58
N THR A 45 11.29 -2.23 -9.68
CA THR A 45 11.00 -3.48 -8.94
C THR A 45 10.49 -3.24 -7.52
N LEU A 46 10.79 -2.08 -6.92
CA LEU A 46 10.52 -1.72 -5.52
C LEU A 46 10.74 -2.93 -4.59
N PRO A 47 12.01 -3.35 -4.39
CA PRO A 47 12.29 -4.52 -3.57
C PRO A 47 11.81 -4.27 -2.13
N ASN A 48 11.36 -5.33 -1.45
CA ASN A 48 10.80 -5.28 -0.10
C ASN A 48 9.45 -4.56 0.04
N THR A 49 8.81 -4.17 -1.06
CA THR A 49 7.40 -3.79 -1.05
C THR A 49 6.53 -5.03 -0.86
N ASP A 50 5.50 -4.92 -0.01
CA ASP A 50 4.50 -5.96 0.22
C ASP A 50 3.51 -5.99 -0.95
N TRP A 51 4.01 -6.44 -2.10
CA TRP A 51 3.27 -6.46 -3.35
C TRP A 51 1.99 -7.27 -3.20
N HIS A 52 0.88 -6.69 -3.67
CA HIS A 52 -0.45 -7.32 -3.71
C HIS A 52 -1.08 -7.65 -2.36
N LEU A 53 -0.42 -7.36 -1.23
CA LEU A 53 -0.99 -7.62 0.10
C LEU A 53 -2.27 -6.80 0.33
N ASN A 54 -2.35 -5.62 -0.29
CA ASN A 54 -3.57 -4.84 -0.33
C ASN A 54 -4.74 -5.65 -0.95
N LYS A 55 -4.52 -6.56 -1.90
CA LYS A 55 -5.59 -7.38 -2.49
C LYS A 55 -6.08 -8.48 -1.52
N LEU A 56 -5.20 -9.03 -0.68
CA LEU A 56 -5.55 -10.04 0.31
C LEU A 56 -6.51 -9.51 1.39
N ARG A 57 -6.62 -8.18 1.55
CA ARG A 57 -7.55 -7.56 2.49
C ARG A 57 -9.02 -7.90 2.26
N THR A 58 -9.41 -8.32 1.04
CA THR A 58 -10.82 -8.69 0.75
C THR A 58 -11.32 -9.75 1.72
N TYR A 59 -10.45 -10.67 2.14
CA TYR A 59 -10.80 -11.73 3.09
C TYR A 59 -10.95 -11.27 4.54
N ALA A 60 -10.42 -10.09 4.91
CA ALA A 60 -10.45 -9.62 6.29
C ALA A 60 -11.69 -8.75 6.61
N GLY A 61 -12.47 -8.36 5.60
CA GLY A 61 -13.66 -7.52 5.76
C GLY A 61 -14.97 -8.14 5.26
N ASP A 62 -14.91 -9.34 4.68
CA ASP A 62 -16.03 -10.23 4.37
C ASP A 62 -16.36 -11.10 5.61
#